data_AF-X1DK23-F1
#
_entry.id   AF-X1DK23-F1
#
_cell.length_a   1.000
_cell.length_b   1.000
_cell.length_c   1.000
_cell.angle_alpha   90.00
_cell.angle_beta   90.00
_cell.angle_gamma   90.00
#
_symmetry.space_group_name_H-M   'P 1'
#
loop_
_entity.id
_entity.type
_entity.pdbx_description
1 polymer ?
#
loop_
_entity_poly.entity_id
_entity_poly.type
_entity_poly.pdbx_seq_one_letter_code
_entity_poly.pdbx_strand_id
1 'polypeptide(L)'
;MPLPNGGLITENNRQYYEGAQSFTGDASGSSGQSFTTTFDTDLVFYSTVTTDPQYSLNNFKVYVSPTGVGGSFTEVTAYTVLNNTVTITGTIPTEAVVIIQLKRLDGGVYGNTASEKAYGNTTEDNYGSYGYIKLNDVINNFISFFDLFRFVVPR
;
A
#
# COMPACT_ATOMS: atom_id res chain seq x y z
N MET A 1 -2.92 -20.43 11.09
CA MET A 1 -3.25 -19.48 12.19
C MET A 1 -2.36 -18.28 11.99
N PRO A 2 -2.88 -17.04 11.92
CA PRO A 2 -2.03 -15.86 11.88
C PRO A 2 -1.22 -15.82 13.18
N LEU A 3 0.10 -15.70 13.08
CA LEU A 3 0.94 -15.53 14.27
C LEU A 3 0.69 -14.12 14.82
N PRO A 4 0.33 -13.98 16.09
CA PRO A 4 0.08 -12.66 16.68
C PRO A 4 1.44 -12.00 16.92
N ASN A 5 1.72 -10.89 16.24
CA ASN A 5 2.78 -9.95 16.65
C ASN A 5 2.34 -9.16 17.89
N GLY A 6 1.87 -9.85 18.94
CA GLY A 6 1.68 -9.33 20.30
C GLY A 6 0.86 -8.05 20.50
N GLY A 7 0.15 -7.52 19.49
CA GLY A 7 -0.42 -6.17 19.55
C GLY A 7 0.63 -5.05 19.66
N LEU A 8 1.88 -5.33 19.32
CA LEU A 8 2.95 -4.34 19.26
C LEU A 8 2.98 -3.76 17.85
N ILE A 9 2.63 -2.48 17.72
CA ILE A 9 2.86 -1.73 16.49
C ILE A 9 4.38 -1.63 16.32
N THR A 10 4.94 -2.45 15.43
CA THR A 10 6.37 -2.41 15.03
C THR A 10 6.65 -1.36 13.97
N GLU A 11 5.60 -0.84 13.32
CA GLU A 11 5.65 0.23 12.34
C GLU A 11 5.79 1.61 13.00
N ASN A 12 6.57 2.52 12.40
CA ASN A 12 6.52 3.93 12.80
C ASN A 12 5.13 4.51 12.47
N ASN A 13 4.63 5.48 13.24
CA ASN A 13 3.36 6.18 12.98
C ASN A 13 3.16 6.55 11.50
N ARG A 14 4.22 6.93 10.79
CA ARG A 14 4.12 7.25 9.36
C ARG A 14 3.86 6.03 8.47
N GLN A 15 4.46 4.88 8.75
CA GLN A 15 4.20 3.64 8.02
C GLN A 15 2.77 3.15 8.26
N TYR A 16 2.31 3.28 9.50
CA TYR A 16 0.93 2.98 9.88
C TYR A 16 -0.02 3.92 9.13
N TYR A 17 -0.05 5.22 9.44
CA TYR A 17 -1.09 6.14 8.91
C TYR A 17 -0.98 6.46 7.42
N GLU A 18 0.22 6.49 6.86
CA GLU A 18 0.45 6.87 5.47
C GLU A 18 0.67 5.68 4.54
N GLY A 19 0.88 4.47 5.09
CA GLY A 19 1.34 3.34 4.30
C GLY A 19 2.66 3.62 3.59
N ALA A 20 3.48 4.53 4.11
CA ALA A 20 4.63 5.09 3.41
C ALA A 20 5.91 4.92 4.22
N GLN A 21 6.96 4.43 3.57
CA GLN A 21 8.32 4.38 4.12
C GLN A 21 9.26 5.24 3.29
N SER A 22 10.08 6.05 3.96
CA SER A 22 11.07 6.91 3.31
C SER A 22 12.47 6.33 3.46
N PHE A 23 13.26 6.51 2.41
CA PHE A 23 14.67 6.18 2.35
C PHE A 23 15.45 7.35 1.72
N THR A 24 16.76 7.32 1.90
CA THR A 24 17.69 8.25 1.24
C THR A 24 18.58 7.44 0.30
N GLY A 25 18.67 7.87 -0.95
CA GLY A 25 19.57 7.29 -1.94
C GLY A 25 21.03 7.54 -1.59
N ASP A 26 21.94 6.82 -2.24
CA ASP A 26 23.37 6.96 -2.00
C ASP A 26 23.91 8.36 -2.38
N ALA A 27 25.05 8.73 -1.78
CA ALA A 27 25.71 10.01 -1.99
C ALA A 27 26.41 10.15 -3.37
N SER A 28 26.50 9.08 -4.16
CA SER A 28 27.10 9.03 -5.49
C SER A 28 26.07 9.09 -6.64
N GLY A 29 24.78 8.89 -6.36
CA GLY A 29 23.71 8.81 -7.35
C GLY A 29 23.85 7.59 -8.26
N SER A 30 23.85 6.37 -7.70
CA SER A 30 24.05 5.13 -8.48
C SER A 30 22.72 4.47 -8.93
N SER A 31 22.80 3.58 -9.92
CA SER A 31 21.71 2.66 -10.27
C SER A 31 21.74 1.37 -9.44
N GLY A 32 20.63 0.63 -9.37
CA GLY A 32 20.59 -0.68 -8.71
C GLY A 32 20.47 -0.60 -7.19
N GLN A 33 20.06 0.55 -6.65
CA GLN A 33 19.92 0.76 -5.22
C GLN A 33 18.71 -0.02 -4.68
N SER A 34 18.90 -0.70 -3.55
CA SER A 34 17.91 -1.59 -2.93
C SER A 34 17.37 -1.00 -1.64
N PHE A 35 16.05 -1.02 -1.48
CA PHE A 35 15.33 -0.46 -0.34
C PHE A 35 14.37 -1.51 0.22
N THR A 36 14.68 -2.02 1.41
CA THR A 36 13.86 -3.02 2.10
C THR A 36 12.82 -2.33 2.96
N THR A 37 11.54 -2.60 2.71
CA THR A 37 10.44 -2.09 3.52
C THR A 37 10.17 -2.99 4.72
N THR A 38 9.66 -2.42 5.80
CA THR A 38 9.33 -3.12 7.04
C THR A 38 7.84 -3.01 7.38
N PHE A 39 6.99 -2.96 6.35
CA PHE A 39 5.54 -3.01 6.54
C PHE A 39 5.14 -4.35 7.14
N ASP A 40 4.05 -4.37 7.92
CA ASP A 40 3.46 -5.59 8.46
C ASP A 40 2.75 -6.43 7.37
N THR A 41 2.57 -5.85 6.16
CA THR A 41 2.07 -6.52 4.96
C THR A 41 3.15 -6.61 3.87
N ASP A 42 3.14 -7.71 3.12
CA ASP A 42 4.10 -7.93 2.03
C ASP A 42 3.78 -7.05 0.81
N LEU A 43 4.83 -6.68 0.07
CA LEU A 43 4.70 -6.04 -1.24
C LEU A 43 4.23 -7.08 -2.26
N VAL A 44 3.06 -6.83 -2.84
CA VAL A 44 2.49 -7.60 -3.93
C VAL A 44 2.86 -6.91 -5.24
N PHE A 45 3.70 -7.58 -6.03
CA PHE A 45 4.23 -7.08 -7.29
C PHE A 45 3.84 -8.00 -8.46
N TYR A 46 3.33 -7.41 -9.54
CA TYR A 46 2.98 -8.12 -10.77
C TYR A 46 3.67 -7.53 -12.00
N SER A 47 3.61 -6.21 -12.20
CA SER A 47 4.12 -5.57 -13.42
C SER A 47 4.63 -4.15 -13.14
N THR A 48 5.59 -3.68 -13.91
CA THR A 48 6.04 -2.28 -13.92
C THR A 48 5.47 -1.48 -15.10
N VAL A 49 4.79 -2.15 -16.03
CA VAL A 49 4.30 -1.54 -17.27
C VAL A 49 2.94 -0.92 -17.03
N THR A 50 2.83 0.41 -17.02
CA THR A 50 1.58 1.11 -16.65
C THR A 50 0.38 0.81 -17.55
N THR A 51 0.61 0.36 -18.78
CA THR A 51 -0.44 -0.05 -19.73
C THR A 51 -0.89 -1.51 -19.55
N ASP A 52 -0.15 -2.29 -18.76
CA ASP A 52 -0.50 -3.67 -18.46
C ASP A 52 -1.59 -3.70 -17.37
N PRO A 53 -2.73 -4.38 -17.59
CA PRO A 53 -3.76 -4.52 -16.56
C PRO A 53 -3.23 -5.04 -15.21
N GLN A 54 -2.17 -5.87 -15.24
CA GLN A 54 -1.56 -6.42 -14.02
C GLN A 54 -0.85 -5.33 -13.18
N TYR A 55 -0.46 -4.20 -13.77
CA TYR A 55 0.11 -3.06 -13.03
C TYR A 55 -0.84 -2.53 -11.96
N SER A 56 -2.14 -2.50 -12.28
CA SER A 56 -3.18 -2.05 -11.35
C SER A 56 -3.31 -2.96 -10.12
N LEU A 57 -2.84 -4.21 -10.21
CA LEU A 57 -2.89 -5.20 -9.14
C LEU A 57 -1.72 -5.11 -8.16
N ASN A 58 -0.67 -4.34 -8.46
CA ASN A 58 0.38 -4.05 -7.48
C ASN A 58 -0.26 -3.38 -6.26
N ASN A 59 0.20 -3.69 -5.05
CA ASN A 59 -0.36 -3.10 -3.82
C ASN A 59 0.39 -1.85 -3.33
N PHE A 60 1.37 -1.37 -4.10
CA PHE A 60 2.24 -0.25 -3.76
C PHE A 60 2.63 0.57 -5.02
N LYS A 61 3.28 1.71 -4.77
CA LYS A 61 3.97 2.54 -5.75
C LYS A 61 5.29 3.06 -5.19
N VAL A 62 6.21 3.42 -6.08
CA VAL A 62 7.55 3.92 -5.75
C VAL A 62 7.69 5.34 -6.30
N TYR A 63 8.17 6.24 -5.46
CA TYR A 63 8.41 7.63 -5.84
C TYR A 63 9.84 8.03 -5.50
N VAL A 64 10.40 8.91 -6.32
CA VAL A 64 11.71 9.53 -6.07
C VAL A 64 11.59 11.04 -6.18
N SER A 65 12.24 11.75 -5.28
CA SER A 65 12.41 13.20 -5.34
C SER A 65 13.85 13.59 -5.04
N PRO A 66 14.49 14.45 -5.84
CA PRO A 66 15.81 15.00 -5.51
C PRO A 66 15.81 15.87 -4.24
N THR A 67 14.68 16.51 -3.88
CA THR A 67 14.62 17.52 -2.81
C THR A 67 13.79 17.08 -1.60
N GLY A 68 12.97 16.03 -1.73
CA GLY A 68 12.04 15.58 -0.71
C GLY A 68 10.84 16.50 -0.46
N VAL A 69 10.67 17.57 -1.23
CA VAL A 69 9.59 18.55 -1.05
C VAL A 69 8.29 18.03 -1.68
N GLY A 70 7.15 18.31 -1.05
CA GLY A 70 5.84 17.98 -1.62
C GLY A 70 5.68 18.54 -3.04
N GLY A 71 5.15 17.73 -3.97
CA GLY A 71 5.00 18.10 -5.37
C GLY A 71 6.24 17.87 -6.26
N SER A 72 7.39 17.49 -5.68
CA SER A 72 8.62 17.18 -6.45
C SER A 72 8.85 15.68 -6.67
N PHE A 73 7.97 14.84 -6.14
CA PHE A 73 8.05 13.39 -6.27
C PHE A 73 7.57 12.95 -7.65
N THR A 74 8.28 12.01 -8.26
CA THR A 74 7.90 11.39 -9.53
C THR A 74 7.80 9.88 -9.34
N GLU A 75 6.79 9.26 -9.93
CA GLU A 75 6.63 7.81 -9.92
C GLU A 75 7.77 7.14 -10.71
N VAL A 76 8.37 6.11 -10.11
CA VAL A 76 9.40 5.30 -10.77
C VAL A 76 8.79 3.94 -11.09
N THR A 77 8.93 3.51 -12.34
CA THR A 77 8.50 2.18 -12.81
C THR A 77 9.67 1.28 -13.17
N ALA A 78 10.91 1.78 -13.20
CA ALA A 78 12.10 0.97 -13.47
C ALA A 78 12.64 0.36 -12.16
N TYR A 79 11.98 -0.70 -11.67
CA TYR A 79 12.40 -1.42 -10.47
C TYR A 79 12.07 -2.91 -10.53
N THR A 80 12.66 -3.68 -9.62
CA THR A 80 12.31 -5.08 -9.34
C THR A 80 11.98 -5.24 -7.86
N VAL A 81 11.26 -6.30 -7.51
CA VAL A 81 10.88 -6.60 -6.11
C VAL A 81 11.28 -8.02 -5.76
N LEU A 82 11.94 -8.18 -4.61
CA LEU A 82 12.24 -9.46 -4.00
C LEU A 82 12.06 -9.35 -2.48
N ASN A 83 11.18 -10.14 -1.88
CA ASN A 83 10.96 -10.21 -0.42
C ASN A 83 10.89 -8.82 0.23
N ASN A 84 9.95 -7.98 -0.21
CA ASN A 84 9.74 -6.60 0.27
C ASN A 84 10.92 -5.64 0.04
N THR A 85 11.91 -6.04 -0.75
CA THR A 85 13.02 -5.20 -1.18
C THR A 85 12.78 -4.73 -2.59
N VAL A 86 12.64 -3.41 -2.76
CA VAL A 86 12.54 -2.76 -4.06
C VAL A 86 13.93 -2.37 -4.52
N THR A 87 14.35 -2.88 -5.68
CA THR A 87 15.61 -2.48 -6.32
C THR A 87 15.31 -1.60 -7.52
N ILE A 88 15.66 -0.32 -7.44
CA ILE A 88 15.48 0.63 -8.55
C ILE A 88 16.61 0.39 -9.56
N THR A 89 16.25 -0.04 -10.77
CA THR A 89 17.23 -0.39 -11.81
C THR A 89 17.77 0.85 -12.52
N GLY A 90 17.01 1.95 -12.52
CA GLY A 90 17.46 3.25 -13.02
C GLY A 90 18.40 3.96 -12.05
N THR A 91 19.19 4.90 -12.57
CA THR A 91 19.96 5.83 -11.75
C THR A 91 19.01 6.76 -10.99
N ILE A 92 19.18 6.88 -9.68
CA ILE A 92 18.50 7.91 -8.88
C ILE A 92 19.47 9.04 -8.53
N PRO A 93 18.99 10.30 -8.39
CA PRO A 93 19.84 11.42 -8.02
C PRO A 93 20.55 11.20 -6.68
N THR A 94 21.70 11.83 -6.51
CA THR A 94 22.46 11.86 -5.26
C THR A 94 21.58 12.27 -4.08
N GLU A 95 21.60 11.47 -3.01
CA GLU A 95 20.84 11.71 -1.78
C GLU A 95 19.33 11.93 -1.98
N ALA A 96 18.77 11.44 -3.11
CA ALA A 96 17.35 11.58 -3.39
C ALA A 96 16.50 10.89 -2.32
N VAL A 97 15.35 11.48 -2.03
CA VAL A 97 14.34 10.87 -1.16
C VAL A 97 13.56 9.86 -1.97
N VAL A 98 13.60 8.61 -1.52
CA VAL A 98 12.83 7.50 -2.10
C VAL A 98 11.67 7.17 -1.17
N ILE A 99 10.46 7.13 -1.71
CA ILE A 99 9.26 6.75 -0.98
C ILE A 99 8.69 5.48 -1.60
N ILE A 100 8.49 4.46 -0.77
CA ILE A 100 7.69 3.30 -1.13
C ILE A 100 6.37 3.45 -0.38
N GLN A 101 5.26 3.56 -1.12
CA GLN A 101 3.94 3.80 -0.58
C GLN A 101 2.99 2.66 -0.95
N LEU A 102 2.38 2.03 0.04
CA LEU A 102 1.22 1.16 -0.14
C LEU A 102 0.04 1.96 -0.71
N LYS A 103 -0.82 1.27 -1.46
CA LYS A 103 -2.02 1.87 -2.02
C LYS A 103 -3.05 2.18 -0.93
N ARG A 104 -3.68 3.34 -1.02
CA ARG A 104 -4.63 3.89 -0.05
C ARG A 104 -5.80 4.57 -0.74
N LEU A 105 -6.94 4.73 -0.05
CA LEU A 105 -8.18 5.22 -0.65
C LEU A 105 -8.07 6.64 -1.22
N ASP A 106 -7.28 7.49 -0.60
CA ASP A 106 -7.04 8.88 -1.03
C ASP A 106 -5.92 9.01 -2.07
N GLY A 107 -5.21 7.92 -2.39
CA GLY A 107 -4.11 7.90 -3.33
C GLY A 107 -2.79 8.48 -2.81
N GLY A 108 -2.73 8.92 -1.54
CA GLY A 108 -1.53 9.50 -0.92
C GLY A 108 -1.12 10.89 -1.43
N VAL A 109 0.01 11.38 -0.93
CA VAL A 109 0.49 12.76 -1.17
C VAL A 109 1.64 12.86 -2.18
N TYR A 110 2.23 11.74 -2.63
CA TYR A 110 3.46 11.76 -3.43
C TYR A 110 3.21 11.80 -4.94
N GLY A 111 2.17 11.15 -5.46
CA GLY A 111 1.80 11.30 -6.88
C GLY A 111 1.27 12.70 -7.17
N ASN A 112 1.67 13.32 -8.29
CA ASN A 112 1.20 14.67 -8.67
C ASN A 112 -0.07 14.61 -9.51
N THR A 113 -0.18 13.61 -10.38
CA THR A 113 -1.36 13.36 -11.21
C THR A 113 -2.21 12.22 -10.65
N ALA A 114 -3.49 12.16 -11.04
CA ALA A 114 -4.39 11.09 -10.63
C ALA A 114 -3.87 9.68 -11.01
N SER A 115 -3.14 9.55 -12.13
CA SER A 115 -2.55 8.27 -12.53
C SER A 115 -1.33 7.89 -11.68
N GLU A 116 -0.60 8.87 -11.14
CA GLU A 116 0.57 8.64 -10.28
C GLU A 116 0.19 8.34 -8.84
N LYS A 117 -0.98 8.81 -8.38
CA LYS A 117 -1.50 8.50 -7.04
C LYS A 117 -1.62 7.00 -6.81
N ALA A 118 -1.36 6.57 -5.58
CA ALA A 118 -1.41 5.17 -5.15
C ALA A 118 -2.81 4.80 -4.68
N TYR A 119 -3.81 4.85 -5.57
CA TYR A 119 -5.19 4.49 -5.22
C TYR A 119 -5.34 2.99 -4.95
N GLY A 120 -5.98 2.64 -3.84
CA GLY A 120 -6.35 1.27 -3.45
C GLY A 120 -6.75 1.22 -1.99
N ASN A 121 -6.56 0.09 -1.32
CA ASN A 121 -7.01 -0.13 0.07
C ASN A 121 -5.99 -0.90 0.91
N THR A 122 -4.77 -1.07 0.42
CA THR A 122 -3.74 -1.91 1.04
C THR A 122 -3.29 -1.35 2.38
N THR A 123 -3.14 -0.03 2.50
CA THR A 123 -2.82 0.61 3.77
C THR A 123 -3.93 0.37 4.80
N GLU A 124 -5.19 0.48 4.37
CA GLU A 124 -6.35 0.25 5.23
C GLU A 124 -6.47 -1.20 5.69
N ASP A 125 -6.20 -2.14 4.79
CA ASP A 125 -6.20 -3.56 5.10
C ASP A 125 -5.02 -3.96 6.03
N ASN A 126 -3.93 -3.18 6.03
CA ASN A 126 -2.76 -3.37 6.91
C ASN A 126 -3.01 -2.95 8.37
N TYR A 127 -4.04 -2.14 8.67
CA TYR A 127 -4.35 -1.67 10.04
C TYR A 127 -4.80 -2.76 11.03
N GLY A 128 -4.66 -4.04 10.67
CA GLY A 128 -4.99 -5.16 11.53
C GLY A 128 -6.47 -5.21 11.86
N SER A 129 -7.30 -5.71 10.94
CA SER A 129 -8.62 -6.29 11.22
C SER A 129 -9.47 -5.58 12.29
N TYR A 130 -9.49 -4.24 12.33
CA TYR A 130 -10.63 -3.55 12.92
C TYR A 130 -11.75 -3.68 11.90
N GLY A 131 -12.50 -4.76 12.08
CA GLY A 131 -13.52 -5.23 11.15
C GLY A 131 -14.50 -4.14 10.78
N TYR A 132 -14.24 -3.46 9.67
CA TYR A 132 -15.30 -2.98 8.82
C TYR A 132 -15.82 -4.22 8.08
N ILE A 133 -16.68 -4.98 8.76
CA ILE A 133 -17.72 -5.72 8.08
C ILE A 133 -18.31 -4.75 7.06
N LYS A 134 -18.10 -5.02 5.76
CA LYS A 134 -18.72 -4.23 4.70
C LYS A 134 -20.21 -4.17 5.05
N LEU A 135 -20.85 -3.01 4.98
CA LEU A 135 -22.26 -2.86 5.40
C LEU A 135 -23.17 -3.93 4.76
N ASN A 136 -22.82 -4.40 3.56
CA ASN A 136 -23.46 -5.53 2.87
C ASN A 136 -23.42 -6.87 3.63
N ASP A 137 -22.33 -7.21 4.33
CA ASP A 137 -22.23 -8.45 5.12
C ASP A 137 -23.03 -8.38 6.43
N VAL A 138 -23.24 -7.15 6.96
CA VAL A 138 -24.14 -6.90 8.11
C VAL A 138 -25.59 -7.03 7.70
N ILE A 139 -25.96 -6.47 6.55
CA ILE A 139 -27.33 -6.49 6.02
C ILE A 139 -27.79 -7.94 5.76
N ASN A 140 -26.91 -8.78 5.20
CA ASN A 140 -27.24 -10.18 4.94
C ASN A 140 -27.49 -10.99 6.24
N ASN A 141 -26.78 -10.68 7.34
CA ASN A 141 -27.03 -11.32 8.64
C ASN A 141 -28.31 -10.81 9.33
N PHE A 142 -28.64 -9.51 9.19
CA PHE A 142 -29.86 -8.97 9.79
C PHE A 142 -31.14 -9.41 9.05
N ILE A 143 -31.09 -9.59 7.72
CA ILE A 143 -32.22 -10.14 6.97
C ILE A 143 -32.46 -11.61 7.33
N SER A 144 -31.40 -12.39 7.56
CA SER A 144 -31.52 -13.80 8.00
C SER A 144 -32.15 -13.95 9.40
N PHE A 145 -32.02 -12.96 10.28
CA PHE A 145 -32.67 -12.99 11.60
C PHE A 145 -34.14 -12.55 11.54
N PHE A 146 -34.50 -11.64 10.62
CA PHE A 146 -35.87 -11.12 10.53
C PHE A 146 -36.83 -12.05 9.75
N ASP A 147 -36.33 -12.90 8.85
CA ASP A 147 -37.15 -13.82 8.06
C ASP A 147 -37.50 -15.13 8.78
N LEU A 148 -36.79 -15.46 9.87
CA LEU A 148 -37.07 -16.66 10.69
C LEU A 148 -38.28 -16.48 11.63
N PHE A 149 -38.72 -15.25 11.90
CA PHE A 149 -39.84 -14.98 12.82
C PHE A 149 -41.22 -14.90 12.15
N ARG A 150 -41.32 -15.12 10.83
CA ARG A 150 -42.60 -15.04 10.10
C ARG A 150 -43.25 -16.38 9.75
N PHE A 151 -42.63 -17.52 10.12
CA PHE A 151 -43.13 -18.86 9.76
C PHE A 151 -43.59 -19.76 10.91
N VAL A 152 -43.98 -19.20 12.07
CA VAL A 152 -44.66 -19.96 13.13
C VAL A 152 -45.95 -19.26 13.56
N VAL A 153 -46.96 -19.27 12.68
CA VAL A 153 -48.37 -19.21 13.11
C VAL A 153 -49.11 -20.32 12.36
N PRO A 154 -49.37 -21.49 12.98
CA PRO A 154 -50.28 -22.47 12.41
C PRO A 154 -51.70 -21.92 12.45
N ARG A 155 -52.46 -22.17 11.36
CA ARG A 155 -53.93 -22.02 11.34
C ARG A 155 -54.60 -23.11 12.16
#